data_AF-T4VNZ3-F1
#
_entry.id   AF-T4VNZ3-F1
#
_cell.length_a   1.000
_cell.length_b   1.000
_cell.length_c   1.000
_cell.angle_alpha   90.00
_cell.angle_beta   90.00
_cell.angle_gamma   90.00
#
_symmetry.space_group_name_H-M   'P 1'
#
loop_
_entity.id
_entity.type
_entity.pdbx_description
1 polymer ?
#
loop_
_entity_poly.entity_id
_entity_poly.type
_entity_poly.pdbx_seq_one_letter_code
_entity_poly.pdbx_strand_id
1 'polypeptide(L)'
;MFFINYEVIVKYNGDISEIEKDLGVSVEKLGYNYAIIIADSAEKIDSLLNYPQIEYLEKPFILTTQDVQSFSRTGITRFKNTNRLTGKGTIIGIIDSGIDYNINLFKDSNGNSKILYYWDQSIQGKPPEGFQYGTLYTNEDINKAIKREVNIPISPTSTHGTHVAGIACQIAEEANLIVVRVGSVVTDVFSKSTEFMRAIKFILDKALELKMPVAINISYGSNEGSHRGLSLFEQYIDDMSAFWKNNIVVAAGNNGDKDGHKSIKLDKETTEVEFVVGENEKILNINIWPEFIDDFSVYVVNPSNIKSQEISLTSGEIKNVLGGTRVKGYFYPIAPYSLSRRISVQLTSPTFINPGIWKLVFTPINVVMGDVSIYLPTSEGISKDTRFLEASKNLTVTVPGTANKVITVGSFNSTTDTVSIFSGEGDIEQNVYKPDLLAPGENILSVLPGGSIGALTGTSMATPHVTGVVSLLMQWGIVDKNDLFLYSQKIKAFLLKEAKRSSTYTYPNNSMGFGFLDLTDVRLDNISNFNKEYDSLYRKKKKKNSKP
;
A
#
# COMPACT_ATOMS: atom_id res chain seq x y z
N MET A 1 40.33 -14.71 20.28
CA MET A 1 39.91 -16.11 20.50
C MET A 1 38.47 -16.02 21.00
N PHE A 2 37.49 -16.30 20.15
CA PHE A 2 36.08 -16.30 20.57
C PHE A 2 35.85 -17.58 21.37
N PHE A 3 35.56 -17.46 22.66
CA PHE A 3 35.13 -18.60 23.46
C PHE A 3 33.69 -18.93 23.04
N ILE A 4 33.47 -20.16 22.56
CA ILE A 4 32.13 -20.67 22.33
C ILE A 4 31.65 -21.16 23.69
N ASN A 5 30.81 -20.38 24.35
CA ASN A 5 30.16 -20.81 25.58
C ASN A 5 28.98 -21.72 25.22
N TYR A 6 28.95 -22.92 25.79
CA TYR A 6 27.88 -23.89 25.67
C TYR A 6 26.91 -23.69 26.83
N GLU A 7 25.69 -23.27 26.52
CA GLU A 7 24.64 -22.97 27.50
C GLU A 7 23.53 -24.01 27.41
N VAL A 8 23.01 -24.45 28.56
CA VAL A 8 21.85 -25.35 28.66
C VAL A 8 20.92 -24.92 29.80
N ILE A 9 19.63 -25.11 29.58
CA ILE A 9 18.58 -25.04 30.60
C ILE A 9 18.48 -26.44 31.21
N VAL A 10 18.54 -26.50 32.54
CA VAL A 10 18.56 -27.75 33.30
C VAL A 10 17.35 -27.80 34.21
N LYS A 11 16.57 -28.87 34.10
CA LYS A 11 15.61 -29.26 35.13
C LYS A 11 16.31 -30.21 36.10
N TYR A 12 16.29 -29.91 37.39
CA TYR A 12 17.01 -30.68 38.40
C TYR A 12 16.18 -30.91 39.67
N ASN A 13 16.56 -31.92 40.45
CA ASN A 13 16.01 -32.21 41.77
C ASN A 13 17.15 -32.35 42.80
N GLY A 14 16.96 -31.77 43.99
CA GLY A 14 17.95 -31.82 45.07
C GLY A 14 19.01 -30.72 44.98
N ASP A 15 20.19 -30.95 45.57
CA ASP A 15 21.28 -29.98 45.57
C ASP A 15 22.25 -30.21 44.40
N ILE A 16 22.46 -29.15 43.60
CA ILE A 16 23.36 -29.12 42.45
C ILE A 16 24.57 -28.21 42.65
N SER A 17 24.82 -27.77 43.89
CA SER A 17 25.90 -26.80 44.20
C SER A 17 27.31 -27.37 43.96
N GLU A 18 27.48 -28.69 43.91
CA GLU A 18 28.77 -29.34 43.65
C GLU A 18 29.14 -29.37 42.15
N ILE A 19 28.14 -29.29 41.25
CA ILE A 19 28.35 -29.37 39.79
C ILE A 19 29.25 -28.24 39.29
N GLU A 20 29.10 -27.04 39.83
CA GLU A 20 29.92 -25.86 39.49
C GLU A 20 31.41 -26.11 39.79
N LYS A 21 31.69 -26.73 40.93
CA LYS A 21 33.06 -27.01 41.39
C LYS A 21 33.68 -28.21 40.67
N ASP A 22 32.90 -29.25 40.43
CA ASP A 22 33.39 -30.51 39.85
C ASP A 22 33.71 -30.39 38.36
N LEU A 23 32.85 -29.69 37.61
CA LEU A 23 33.00 -29.54 36.16
C LEU A 23 33.64 -28.20 35.76
N GLY A 24 33.80 -27.27 36.70
CA GLY A 24 34.27 -25.91 36.42
C GLY A 24 33.34 -25.20 35.42
N VAL A 25 32.03 -25.28 35.68
CA VAL A 25 30.93 -24.67 34.89
C VAL A 25 30.24 -23.62 35.74
N SER A 26 29.60 -22.62 35.13
CA SER A 26 28.79 -21.66 35.90
C SER A 26 27.38 -22.19 36.06
N VAL A 27 26.81 -22.09 37.27
CA VAL A 27 25.44 -22.55 37.57
C VAL A 27 24.60 -21.39 38.09
N GLU A 28 23.59 -21.00 37.31
CA GLU A 28 22.61 -19.98 37.68
C GLU A 28 21.29 -20.64 38.07
N LYS A 29 20.99 -20.71 39.37
CA LYS A 29 19.71 -21.28 39.84
C LYS A 29 18.56 -20.29 39.57
N LEU A 30 17.54 -20.74 38.84
CA LEU A 30 16.36 -19.95 38.48
C LEU A 30 15.13 -20.26 39.34
N GLY A 31 15.25 -21.21 40.28
CA GLY A 31 14.17 -21.63 41.18
C GLY A 31 14.50 -22.96 41.86
N TYR A 32 13.49 -23.62 42.42
CA TYR A 32 13.68 -24.89 43.16
C TYR A 32 14.02 -26.10 42.28
N ASN A 33 13.79 -26.03 40.97
CA ASN A 33 13.94 -27.16 40.05
C ASN A 33 14.47 -26.77 38.66
N TYR A 34 14.94 -25.54 38.47
CA TYR A 34 15.50 -25.06 37.20
C TYR A 34 16.78 -24.26 37.41
N ALA A 35 17.78 -24.51 36.58
CA ALA A 35 19.03 -23.75 36.54
C ALA A 35 19.49 -23.58 35.08
N ILE A 36 20.28 -22.54 34.83
CA ILE A 36 21.07 -22.41 33.59
C ILE A 36 22.50 -22.86 33.92
N ILE A 37 23.08 -23.71 33.08
CA ILE A 37 24.48 -24.13 33.21
C ILE A 37 25.25 -23.69 31.96
N ILE A 38 26.38 -23.01 32.19
CA ILE A 38 27.25 -22.46 31.14
C ILE A 38 28.63 -23.11 31.25
N ALA A 39 29.07 -23.75 30.16
CA ALA A 39 30.35 -24.42 30.06
C ALA A 39 31.19 -23.86 28.90
N ASP A 40 32.51 -24.03 28.98
CA ASP A 40 33.47 -23.67 27.93
C ASP A 40 33.68 -24.77 26.87
N SER A 41 33.04 -25.93 27.04
CA SER A 41 33.19 -27.10 26.18
C SER A 41 31.94 -27.99 26.20
N ALA A 42 31.67 -28.66 25.07
CA ALA A 42 30.53 -29.58 24.94
C ALA A 42 30.66 -30.82 25.85
N GLU A 43 31.88 -31.30 26.07
CA GLU A 43 32.18 -32.48 26.91
C GLU A 43 31.72 -32.29 28.36
N LYS A 44 31.82 -31.06 28.89
CA LYS A 44 31.31 -30.71 30.23
C LYS A 44 29.79 -30.73 30.29
N ILE A 45 29.11 -30.34 29.21
CA ILE A 45 27.64 -30.44 29.12
C ILE A 45 27.20 -31.89 29.08
N ASP A 46 27.87 -32.74 28.30
CA ASP A 46 27.57 -34.17 28.24
C ASP A 46 27.79 -34.84 29.61
N SER A 47 28.79 -34.38 30.37
CA SER A 47 29.07 -34.86 31.72
C SER A 47 27.96 -34.57 32.74
N LEU A 48 27.07 -33.61 32.46
CA LEU A 48 25.91 -33.32 33.31
C LEU A 48 24.93 -34.50 33.39
N LEU A 49 24.86 -35.33 32.34
CA LEU A 49 23.99 -36.53 32.32
C LEU A 49 24.39 -37.59 33.36
N ASN A 50 25.60 -37.50 33.91
CA ASN A 50 26.08 -38.42 34.94
C ASN A 50 25.64 -38.04 36.35
N TYR A 51 25.05 -36.85 36.54
CA TYR A 51 24.58 -36.38 37.84
C TYR A 51 23.11 -36.82 38.05
N PRO A 52 22.81 -37.65 39.07
CA PRO A 52 21.45 -38.13 39.32
C PRO A 52 20.45 -37.00 39.67
N GLN A 53 20.95 -35.82 40.04
CA GLN A 53 20.16 -34.62 40.30
C GLN A 53 19.61 -34.00 39.01
N ILE A 54 20.20 -34.28 37.84
CA ILE A 54 19.81 -33.72 36.56
C ILE A 54 18.67 -34.56 35.98
N GLU A 55 17.47 -33.98 35.93
CA GLU A 55 16.27 -34.64 35.41
C GLU A 55 16.18 -34.50 33.88
N TYR A 56 16.50 -33.31 33.36
CA TYR A 56 16.43 -33.02 31.93
C TYR A 56 17.36 -31.86 31.55
N LEU A 57 17.90 -31.93 30.33
CA LEU A 57 18.73 -30.88 29.72
C LEU A 57 18.07 -30.43 28.42
N GLU A 58 17.95 -29.12 28.26
CA GLU A 58 17.45 -28.48 27.04
C GLU A 58 18.45 -27.41 26.58
N LYS A 59 18.78 -27.39 25.29
CA LYS A 59 19.57 -26.28 24.74
C LYS A 59 18.67 -25.04 24.63
N PRO A 60 19.15 -23.84 25.00
CA PRO A 60 18.38 -22.63 24.77
C PRO A 60 18.11 -22.50 23.28
N PHE A 61 16.85 -22.29 22.92
CA PHE A 61 16.48 -21.94 21.56
C PHE A 61 16.65 -20.43 21.35
N ILE A 62 17.15 -20.06 20.18
CA ILE A 62 17.32 -18.66 19.80
C ILE A 62 15.93 -18.07 19.55
N LEU A 63 15.51 -17.13 20.40
CA LEU A 63 14.33 -16.30 20.17
C LEU A 63 14.71 -15.19 19.19
N THR A 64 14.20 -15.27 17.95
CA THR A 64 14.38 -14.23 16.94
C THR A 64 13.20 -13.27 16.93
N THR A 65 13.43 -12.00 16.59
CA THR A 65 12.36 -11.03 16.32
C THR A 65 11.44 -11.55 15.21
N GLN A 66 10.15 -11.65 15.49
CA GLN A 66 9.12 -12.09 14.55
C GLN A 66 8.83 -11.01 13.48
N ASP A 67 9.76 -10.69 12.57
CA ASP A 67 9.41 -10.18 11.21
C ASP A 67 10.60 -10.07 10.23
N VAL A 68 11.55 -11.00 10.28
CA VAL A 68 12.37 -11.32 9.09
C VAL A 68 11.54 -12.17 8.10
N GLN A 69 10.29 -12.51 8.46
CA GLN A 69 9.47 -13.48 7.76
C GLN A 69 8.84 -12.92 6.48
N SER A 70 8.28 -11.71 6.46
CA SER A 70 7.60 -11.17 5.27
C SER A 70 8.52 -11.09 4.03
N PHE A 71 9.73 -10.53 4.17
CA PHE A 71 10.72 -10.45 3.08
C PHE A 71 11.31 -11.81 2.71
N SER A 72 11.54 -12.69 3.70
CA SER A 72 12.10 -14.02 3.43
C SER A 72 11.09 -14.95 2.79
N ARG A 73 9.80 -14.85 3.16
CA ARG A 73 8.68 -15.63 2.61
C ARG A 73 8.41 -15.31 1.15
N THR A 74 8.57 -14.05 0.77
CA THR A 74 8.46 -13.58 -0.62
C THR A 74 9.76 -13.73 -1.41
N GLY A 75 10.81 -14.32 -0.82
CA GLY A 75 12.11 -14.51 -1.47
C GLY A 75 12.94 -13.25 -1.68
N ILE A 76 12.47 -12.07 -1.23
CA ILE A 76 13.13 -10.77 -1.45
C ILE A 76 14.54 -10.76 -0.88
N THR A 77 14.71 -11.21 0.36
CA THR A 77 16.03 -11.26 1.03
C THR A 77 17.03 -12.10 0.23
N ARG A 78 16.61 -13.29 -0.22
CA ARG A 78 17.45 -14.19 -1.02
C ARG A 78 17.76 -13.56 -2.38
N PHE A 79 16.75 -13.00 -3.04
CA PHE A 79 16.87 -12.39 -4.36
C PHE A 79 17.86 -11.22 -4.35
N LYS A 80 17.73 -10.28 -3.41
CA LYS A 80 18.63 -9.12 -3.33
C LYS A 80 20.06 -9.54 -3.01
N ASN A 81 20.26 -10.48 -2.09
CA ASN A 81 21.59 -10.94 -1.68
C ASN A 81 22.31 -11.71 -2.79
N THR A 82 21.57 -12.60 -3.48
CA THR A 82 22.13 -13.39 -4.60
C THR A 82 22.57 -12.49 -5.75
N ASN A 83 21.80 -11.46 -6.06
CA ASN A 83 22.05 -10.55 -7.18
C ASN A 83 22.84 -9.29 -6.78
N ARG A 84 23.20 -9.13 -5.50
CA ARG A 84 23.90 -7.96 -4.94
C ARG A 84 23.20 -6.64 -5.24
N LEU A 85 21.88 -6.64 -5.13
CA LEU A 85 21.04 -5.46 -5.36
C LEU A 85 20.68 -4.80 -4.03
N THR A 86 20.80 -3.48 -3.99
CA THR A 86 20.53 -2.66 -2.80
C THR A 86 19.63 -1.47 -3.10
N GLY A 87 19.22 -1.26 -4.35
CA GLY A 87 18.50 -0.08 -4.82
C GLY A 87 19.43 1.09 -5.15
N LYS A 88 20.75 0.87 -5.16
CA LYS A 88 21.73 1.92 -5.42
C LYS A 88 21.49 2.57 -6.79
N GLY A 89 21.53 3.90 -6.83
CA GLY A 89 21.37 4.68 -8.06
C GLY A 89 19.92 4.84 -8.53
N THR A 90 18.94 4.41 -7.73
CA THR A 90 17.52 4.66 -7.98
C THR A 90 16.94 5.64 -6.96
N ILE A 91 15.70 6.07 -7.21
CA ILE A 91 14.89 6.88 -6.30
C ILE A 91 13.65 6.09 -5.90
N ILE A 92 13.30 6.12 -4.62
CA ILE A 92 11.98 5.79 -4.11
C ILE A 92 11.25 7.11 -3.81
N GLY A 93 10.15 7.34 -4.54
CA GLY A 93 9.24 8.44 -4.31
C GLY A 93 8.16 8.05 -3.29
N ILE A 94 8.05 8.75 -2.17
CA ILE A 94 7.00 8.50 -1.17
C ILE A 94 6.03 9.67 -1.18
N ILE A 95 4.75 9.43 -1.50
CA ILE A 95 3.68 10.43 -1.39
C ILE A 95 2.77 9.99 -0.26
N ASP A 96 2.95 10.60 0.92
CA ASP A 96 2.33 10.12 2.15
C ASP A 96 2.18 11.22 3.21
N SER A 97 1.97 10.88 4.48
CA SER A 97 1.80 11.78 5.61
C SER A 97 3.08 12.48 6.08
N GLY A 98 4.20 12.27 5.38
CA GLY A 98 5.53 12.76 5.72
C GLY A 98 6.44 11.66 6.27
N ILE A 99 7.60 12.07 6.80
CA ILE A 99 8.65 11.13 7.23
C ILE A 99 9.43 11.70 8.41
N ASP A 100 9.82 10.85 9.35
CA ASP A 100 10.87 11.18 10.33
C ASP A 100 12.25 10.93 9.72
N TYR A 101 12.87 12.01 9.21
CA TYR A 101 14.18 11.96 8.57
C TYR A 101 15.36 11.69 9.53
N ASN A 102 15.15 11.69 10.85
CA ASN A 102 16.22 11.44 11.82
C ASN A 102 16.55 9.95 11.99
N ILE A 103 15.72 9.06 11.47
CA ILE A 103 15.88 7.61 11.59
C ILE A 103 17.09 7.15 10.75
N ASN A 104 17.94 6.30 11.34
CA ASN A 104 19.18 5.85 10.70
C ASN A 104 18.95 5.10 9.38
N LEU A 105 17.81 4.42 9.23
CA LEU A 105 17.41 3.76 7.99
C LEU A 105 17.33 4.72 6.79
N PHE A 106 17.11 6.02 7.03
CA PHE A 106 17.03 7.04 5.99
C PHE A 106 18.34 7.82 5.81
N LYS A 107 19.43 7.33 6.40
CA LYS A 107 20.78 7.89 6.27
C LYS A 107 21.69 6.92 5.51
N ASP A 108 22.74 7.45 4.91
CA ASP A 108 23.82 6.69 4.30
C ASP A 108 24.82 6.23 5.37
N SER A 109 25.85 5.48 4.95
CA SER A 109 26.91 4.99 5.84
C SER A 109 27.74 6.09 6.51
N ASN A 110 27.69 7.32 6.00
CA ASN A 110 28.38 8.49 6.55
C ASN A 110 27.47 9.29 7.51
N GLY A 111 26.22 8.85 7.71
CA GLY A 111 25.22 9.54 8.53
C GLY A 111 24.53 10.72 7.83
N ASN A 112 24.76 10.93 6.53
CA ASN A 112 24.05 11.93 5.74
C ASN A 112 22.69 11.39 5.27
N SER A 113 21.72 12.27 5.05
CA SER A 113 20.39 11.88 4.58
C SER A 113 20.44 11.27 3.17
N LYS A 114 19.70 10.15 2.98
CA LYS A 114 19.35 9.62 1.66
C LYS A 114 18.17 10.36 1.02
N ILE A 115 17.50 11.23 1.76
CA ILE A 115 16.37 12.04 1.26
C ILE A 115 16.95 13.21 0.48
N LEU A 116 16.80 13.15 -0.85
CA LEU A 116 17.29 14.18 -1.76
C LEU A 116 16.45 15.45 -1.69
N TYR A 117 15.12 15.25 -1.58
CA TYR A 117 14.16 16.33 -1.45
C TYR A 117 13.00 15.90 -0.55
N TYR A 118 12.58 16.82 0.32
CA TYR A 118 11.36 16.69 1.11
C TYR A 118 10.46 17.89 0.85
N TRP A 119 9.28 17.67 0.27
CA TRP A 119 8.30 18.73 0.04
C TRP A 119 7.08 18.53 0.94
N ASP A 120 6.87 19.47 1.86
CA ASP A 120 5.67 19.51 2.69
C ASP A 120 4.65 20.47 2.09
N GLN A 121 3.56 19.94 1.53
CA GLN A 121 2.50 20.75 0.91
C GLN A 121 1.58 21.42 1.93
N SER A 122 1.63 21.02 3.21
CA SER A 122 0.71 21.46 4.26
C SER A 122 1.16 22.72 4.99
N ILE A 123 2.42 23.13 4.81
CA ILE A 123 3.01 24.31 5.47
C ILE A 123 3.35 25.40 4.46
N GLN A 124 3.12 26.66 4.83
CA GLN A 124 3.46 27.80 3.97
C GLN A 124 4.96 28.10 4.07
N GLY A 125 5.61 28.30 2.92
CA GLY A 125 7.01 28.73 2.86
C GLY A 125 7.48 28.89 1.43
N LYS A 126 8.62 28.28 1.08
CA LYS A 126 9.19 28.32 -0.28
C LYS A 126 8.83 27.03 -1.04
N PRO A 127 7.82 27.05 -1.93
CA PRO A 127 7.45 25.88 -2.70
C PRO A 127 8.52 25.56 -3.77
N PRO A 128 8.53 24.32 -4.32
CA PRO A 128 9.33 24.02 -5.51
C PRO A 128 8.94 24.93 -6.69
N GLU A 129 9.88 25.14 -7.62
CA GLU A 129 9.65 25.95 -8.81
C GLU A 129 8.43 25.44 -9.60
N GLY A 130 7.55 26.37 -10.02
CA GLY A 130 6.31 26.05 -10.71
C GLY A 130 5.11 25.71 -9.81
N PHE A 131 5.28 25.72 -8.48
CA PHE A 131 4.19 25.49 -7.51
C PHE A 131 3.97 26.71 -6.62
N GLN A 132 2.73 26.88 -6.12
CA GLN A 132 2.33 28.08 -5.37
C GLN A 132 2.33 27.92 -3.84
N TYR A 133 2.42 26.69 -3.33
CA TYR A 133 2.27 26.41 -1.89
C TYR A 133 3.08 25.20 -1.45
N GLY A 134 3.31 25.13 -0.13
CA GLY A 134 4.21 24.17 0.50
C GLY A 134 5.61 24.75 0.75
N THR A 135 6.44 23.96 1.43
CA THR A 135 7.85 24.25 1.68
C THR A 135 8.72 23.08 1.21
N LEU A 136 9.69 23.38 0.34
CA LEU A 136 10.69 22.44 -0.14
C LEU A 136 11.95 22.51 0.72
N TYR A 137 12.41 21.34 1.16
CA TYR A 137 13.70 21.14 1.82
C TYR A 137 14.60 20.28 0.93
N THR A 138 15.82 20.72 0.73
CA THR A 138 16.85 20.00 -0.02
C THR A 138 17.62 19.02 0.87
N ASN A 139 18.41 18.13 0.28
CA ASN A 139 19.32 17.26 1.02
C ASN A 139 20.25 18.05 1.96
N GLU A 140 20.73 19.23 1.53
CA GLU A 140 21.57 20.09 2.35
C GLU A 140 20.81 20.58 3.59
N ASP A 141 19.58 21.04 3.42
CA ASP A 141 18.73 21.50 4.53
C ASP A 141 18.47 20.35 5.52
N ILE A 142 18.19 19.15 5.01
CA ILE A 142 17.95 17.97 5.85
C ILE A 142 19.21 17.57 6.61
N ASN A 143 20.38 17.62 5.99
CA ASN A 143 21.65 17.34 6.68
C ASN A 143 21.97 18.38 7.75
N LYS A 144 21.68 19.67 7.51
CA LYS A 144 21.76 20.71 8.55
C LYS A 144 20.77 20.42 9.69
N ALA A 145 19.57 19.93 9.38
CA ALA A 145 18.58 19.56 10.39
C ALA A 145 19.02 18.35 11.23
N ILE A 146 19.59 17.31 10.61
CA ILE A 146 20.18 16.16 11.31
C ILE A 146 21.28 16.60 12.27
N LYS A 147 22.09 17.60 11.88
CA LYS A 147 23.13 18.23 12.72
C LYS A 147 22.58 19.23 13.76
N ARG A 148 21.27 19.44 13.80
CA ARG A 148 20.57 20.42 14.67
C ARG A 148 20.96 21.87 14.42
N GLU A 149 21.44 22.19 13.22
CA GLU A 149 21.78 23.56 12.80
C GLU A 149 20.54 24.34 12.35
N VAL A 150 19.54 23.64 11.79
CA VAL A 150 18.23 24.18 11.42
C VAL A 150 17.12 23.27 11.92
N ASN A 151 15.90 23.78 12.05
CA ASN A 151 14.74 22.98 12.42
C ASN A 151 13.85 22.73 11.20
N ILE A 152 13.74 21.48 10.77
CA ILE A 152 12.70 21.04 9.83
C ILE A 152 11.64 20.30 10.64
N PRO A 153 10.38 20.77 10.67
CA PRO A 153 9.35 20.15 11.47
C PRO A 153 9.07 18.72 10.96
N ILE A 154 9.10 17.76 11.88
CA ILE A 154 8.57 16.42 11.64
C ILE A 154 7.07 16.50 11.92
N SER A 155 6.27 16.03 10.97
CA SER A 155 4.82 16.09 11.16
C SER A 155 4.37 15.17 12.30
N PRO A 156 3.43 15.61 13.15
CA PRO A 156 2.76 14.74 14.12
C PRO A 156 2.05 13.54 13.49
N THR A 157 1.66 13.64 12.21
CA THR A 157 0.97 12.56 11.47
C THR A 157 1.91 11.71 10.61
N SER A 158 3.23 11.87 10.75
CA SER A 158 4.24 11.16 9.94
C SER A 158 4.33 9.65 10.20
N THR A 159 3.55 9.08 11.13
CA THR A 159 3.58 7.66 11.49
C THR A 159 3.38 6.75 10.29
N HIS A 160 2.33 6.98 9.48
CA HIS A 160 2.03 6.17 8.32
C HIS A 160 3.15 6.25 7.26
N GLY A 161 3.53 7.46 6.83
CA GLY A 161 4.57 7.64 5.82
C GLY A 161 5.96 7.18 6.26
N THR A 162 6.32 7.31 7.54
CA THR A 162 7.56 6.77 8.10
C THR A 162 7.60 5.25 8.04
N HIS A 163 6.49 4.59 8.40
CA HIS A 163 6.37 3.14 8.34
C HIS A 163 6.46 2.62 6.90
N VAL A 164 5.71 3.24 5.98
CA VAL A 164 5.71 2.93 4.54
C VAL A 164 7.10 3.10 3.92
N ALA A 165 7.74 4.26 4.14
CA ALA A 165 9.10 4.51 3.65
C ALA A 165 10.10 3.51 4.23
N GLY A 166 9.92 3.13 5.50
CA GLY A 166 10.73 2.15 6.18
C GLY A 166 10.69 0.78 5.52
N ILE A 167 9.52 0.27 5.13
CA ILE A 167 9.38 -1.03 4.46
C ILE A 167 10.16 -1.02 3.14
N ALA A 168 9.94 0.01 2.31
CA ALA A 168 10.60 0.12 1.01
C ALA A 168 12.14 0.24 1.16
N CYS A 169 12.61 0.99 2.16
CA CYS A 169 14.04 1.18 2.43
C CYS A 169 14.72 -0.03 3.07
N GLN A 170 14.01 -0.90 3.78
CA GLN A 170 14.57 -2.17 4.25
C GLN A 170 14.85 -3.12 3.07
N ILE A 171 14.02 -3.05 2.03
CA ILE A 171 14.21 -3.84 0.81
C ILE A 171 15.33 -3.22 -0.06
N ALA A 172 15.24 -1.91 -0.32
CA ALA A 172 16.17 -1.15 -1.15
C ALA A 172 16.99 -0.16 -0.29
N GLU A 173 17.94 -0.70 0.47
CA GLU A 173 18.74 -0.02 1.50
C GLU A 173 19.58 1.16 1.03
N GLU A 174 20.07 1.14 -0.21
CA GLU A 174 20.89 2.22 -0.80
C GLU A 174 20.10 3.11 -1.78
N ALA A 175 18.77 2.93 -1.88
CA ALA A 175 17.95 3.80 -2.70
C ALA A 175 17.88 5.22 -2.10
N ASN A 176 17.90 6.22 -2.99
CA ASN A 176 17.65 7.60 -2.61
C ASN A 176 16.15 7.82 -2.42
N LEU A 177 15.77 8.83 -1.64
CA LEU A 177 14.37 9.15 -1.36
C LEU A 177 14.00 10.53 -1.91
N ILE A 178 12.81 10.63 -2.47
CA ILE A 178 12.10 11.92 -2.60
C ILE A 178 10.78 11.75 -1.88
N VAL A 179 10.52 12.60 -0.88
CA VAL A 179 9.33 12.48 -0.04
C VAL A 179 8.46 13.71 -0.25
N VAL A 180 7.16 13.49 -0.46
CA VAL A 180 6.16 14.56 -0.54
C VAL A 180 5.10 14.28 0.51
N ARG A 181 4.95 15.23 1.43
CA ARG A 181 3.88 15.19 2.43
C ARG A 181 2.61 15.82 1.85
N VAL A 182 1.52 15.07 1.93
CA VAL A 182 0.16 15.46 1.52
C VAL A 182 -0.81 15.44 2.71
N GLY A 183 -2.02 15.95 2.53
CA GLY A 183 -3.01 16.05 3.61
C GLY A 183 -2.76 17.23 4.55
N SER A 184 -3.53 17.27 5.63
CA SER A 184 -3.51 18.40 6.56
C SER A 184 -2.51 18.21 7.72
N VAL A 185 -2.24 19.29 8.45
CA VAL A 185 -1.48 19.24 9.72
C VAL A 185 -2.25 18.59 10.88
N VAL A 186 -3.57 18.42 10.76
CA VAL A 186 -4.45 17.90 11.83
C VAL A 186 -4.82 16.43 11.62
N THR A 187 -5.01 16.02 10.37
CA THR A 187 -5.37 14.65 9.97
C THR A 187 -4.64 14.24 8.70
N ASP A 188 -4.17 13.00 8.66
CA ASP A 188 -3.55 12.31 7.51
C ASP A 188 -4.56 11.48 6.69
N VAL A 189 -5.76 11.27 7.21
CA VAL A 189 -6.82 10.46 6.58
C VAL A 189 -7.38 11.09 5.29
N PHE A 190 -7.39 12.43 5.21
CA PHE A 190 -7.99 13.15 4.09
C PHE A 190 -6.94 13.96 3.33
N SER A 191 -6.70 13.57 2.08
CA SER A 191 -5.83 14.27 1.13
C SER A 191 -6.58 14.49 -0.19
N LYS A 192 -6.27 15.58 -0.90
CA LYS A 192 -6.92 15.92 -2.17
C LYS A 192 -6.16 15.29 -3.34
N SER A 193 -6.87 14.83 -4.37
CA SER A 193 -6.24 14.29 -5.59
C SER A 193 -5.23 15.27 -6.22
N THR A 194 -5.50 16.58 -6.14
CA THR A 194 -4.59 17.63 -6.64
C THR A 194 -3.25 17.71 -5.90
N GLU A 195 -3.18 17.22 -4.65
CA GLU A 195 -1.94 17.09 -3.89
C GLU A 195 -1.05 15.99 -4.45
N PHE A 196 -1.65 14.84 -4.76
CA PHE A 196 -0.97 13.72 -5.42
C PHE A 196 -0.52 14.08 -6.83
N MET A 197 -1.35 14.76 -7.63
CA MET A 197 -0.97 15.16 -9.00
C MET A 197 0.30 16.01 -8.99
N ARG A 198 0.37 16.99 -8.09
CA ARG A 198 1.55 17.85 -7.91
C ARG A 198 2.75 17.07 -7.38
N ALA A 199 2.54 16.17 -6.42
CA ALA A 199 3.59 15.33 -5.86
C ALA A 199 4.24 14.43 -6.92
N ILE A 200 3.42 13.76 -7.76
CA ILE A 200 3.88 12.94 -8.88
C ILE A 200 4.71 13.78 -9.84
N LYS A 201 4.19 14.95 -10.26
CA LYS A 201 4.92 15.87 -11.14
C LYS A 201 6.29 16.22 -10.55
N PHE A 202 6.30 16.67 -9.30
CA PHE A 202 7.52 17.08 -8.62
C PHE A 202 8.57 15.94 -8.55
N ILE A 203 8.14 14.73 -8.15
CA ILE A 203 9.03 13.57 -8.07
C ILE A 203 9.59 13.22 -9.45
N LEU A 204 8.75 13.20 -10.48
CA LEU A 204 9.18 12.85 -11.84
C LEU A 204 10.10 13.90 -12.46
N ASP A 205 9.82 15.19 -12.27
CA ASP A 205 10.68 16.28 -12.72
C ASP A 205 12.07 16.19 -12.04
N LYS A 206 12.11 15.93 -10.73
CA LYS A 206 13.37 15.74 -10.00
C LYS A 206 14.11 14.47 -10.39
N ALA A 207 13.40 13.36 -10.62
CA ALA A 207 14.02 12.13 -11.11
C ALA A 207 14.65 12.33 -12.50
N LEU A 208 14.00 13.08 -13.38
CA LEU A 208 14.53 13.46 -14.69
C LEU A 208 15.77 14.37 -14.56
N GLU A 209 15.71 15.40 -13.72
CA GLU A 209 16.83 16.32 -13.44
C GLU A 209 18.07 15.57 -12.94
N LEU A 210 17.87 14.66 -12.00
CA LEU A 210 18.90 13.81 -11.41
C LEU A 210 19.34 12.66 -12.34
N LYS A 211 18.61 12.43 -13.44
CA LYS A 211 18.82 11.32 -14.40
C LYS A 211 18.76 9.94 -13.74
N MET A 212 17.89 9.76 -12.76
CA MET A 212 17.74 8.52 -12.00
C MET A 212 16.36 7.89 -12.24
N PRO A 213 16.24 6.55 -12.34
CA PRO A 213 14.93 5.90 -12.40
C PRO A 213 14.22 5.98 -11.04
N VAL A 214 12.88 5.98 -11.06
CA VAL A 214 12.09 6.21 -9.84
C VAL A 214 10.91 5.25 -9.69
N ALA A 215 10.78 4.65 -8.50
CA ALA A 215 9.61 3.89 -8.07
C ALA A 215 8.78 4.76 -7.11
N ILE A 216 7.55 5.10 -7.47
CA ILE A 216 6.68 5.98 -6.67
C ILE A 216 5.67 5.12 -5.91
N ASN A 217 5.62 5.25 -4.59
CA ASN A 217 4.66 4.61 -3.71
C ASN A 217 3.51 5.57 -3.37
N ILE A 218 2.27 5.13 -3.60
CA ILE A 218 1.04 5.83 -3.18
C ILE A 218 0.20 4.87 -2.33
N SER A 219 0.22 5.09 -1.02
CA SER A 219 -0.56 4.30 -0.04
C SER A 219 -1.84 5.04 0.38
N TYR A 220 -2.58 5.55 -0.61
CA TYR A 220 -3.81 6.35 -0.42
C TYR A 220 -4.88 5.95 -1.43
N GLY A 221 -6.15 6.05 -1.03
CA GLY A 221 -7.28 5.64 -1.84
C GLY A 221 -8.56 6.41 -1.51
N SER A 222 -9.48 6.48 -2.47
CA SER A 222 -10.81 7.05 -2.29
C SER A 222 -11.88 6.26 -3.06
N ASN A 223 -13.11 6.30 -2.58
CA ASN A 223 -14.29 5.82 -3.30
C ASN A 223 -14.95 6.91 -4.18
N GLU A 224 -14.32 8.09 -4.27
CA GLU A 224 -14.82 9.24 -5.04
C GLU A 224 -14.47 9.12 -6.54
N GLY A 225 -14.87 8.02 -7.19
CA GLY A 225 -14.66 7.78 -8.61
C GLY A 225 -15.48 6.60 -9.13
N SER A 226 -15.39 6.30 -10.44
CA SER A 226 -16.15 5.21 -11.06
C SER A 226 -15.52 3.82 -10.87
N HIS A 227 -14.31 3.77 -10.29
CA HIS A 227 -13.51 2.56 -10.09
C HIS A 227 -13.15 1.82 -11.40
N ARG A 228 -13.13 2.56 -12.53
CA ARG A 228 -12.86 2.01 -13.87
C ARG A 228 -11.66 2.66 -14.58
N GLY A 229 -10.82 3.43 -13.89
CA GLY A 229 -9.67 4.09 -14.52
C GLY A 229 -10.02 5.33 -15.36
N LEU A 230 -11.22 5.89 -15.17
CA LEU A 230 -11.78 6.92 -16.06
C LEU A 230 -11.77 8.33 -15.48
N SER A 231 -11.42 8.52 -14.20
CA SER A 231 -11.30 9.88 -13.65
C SER A 231 -10.10 10.61 -14.24
N LEU A 232 -10.15 11.95 -14.30
CA LEU A 232 -9.01 12.76 -14.73
C LEU A 232 -7.75 12.53 -13.88
N PHE A 233 -7.94 12.18 -12.60
CA PHE A 233 -6.83 11.85 -11.71
C PHE A 233 -6.13 10.56 -12.14
N GLU A 234 -6.89 9.51 -12.47
CA GLU A 234 -6.36 8.25 -12.96
C GLU A 234 -5.75 8.38 -14.35
N GLN A 235 -6.40 9.10 -15.27
CA GLN A 235 -5.88 9.37 -16.61
C GLN A 235 -4.53 10.12 -16.54
N TYR A 236 -4.43 11.12 -15.66
CA TYR A 236 -3.17 11.81 -15.40
C TYR A 236 -2.09 10.85 -14.89
N ILE A 237 -2.41 9.96 -13.95
CA ILE A 237 -1.46 8.96 -13.44
C ILE A 237 -1.03 7.99 -14.55
N ASP A 238 -1.95 7.58 -15.43
CA ASP A 238 -1.64 6.74 -16.59
C ASP A 238 -0.70 7.45 -17.57
N ASP A 239 -0.89 8.75 -17.82
CA ASP A 239 0.01 9.54 -18.66
C ASP A 239 1.38 9.69 -18.00
N MET A 240 1.43 9.97 -16.70
CA MET A 240 2.67 10.09 -15.94
C MET A 240 3.42 8.76 -15.82
N SER A 241 2.73 7.62 -15.84
CA SER A 241 3.33 6.28 -15.90
C SER A 241 4.10 6.02 -17.21
N ALA A 242 3.93 6.88 -18.23
CA ALA A 242 4.69 6.85 -19.48
C ALA A 242 5.82 7.92 -19.52
N PHE A 243 5.87 8.83 -18.56
CA PHE A 243 6.88 9.90 -18.50
C PHE A 243 8.14 9.44 -17.76
N TRP A 244 9.31 9.57 -18.37
CA TRP A 244 10.59 9.15 -17.75
C TRP A 244 10.61 7.66 -17.35
N LYS A 245 11.72 7.21 -16.76
CA LYS A 245 11.92 5.82 -16.34
C LYS A 245 11.29 5.60 -14.97
N ASN A 246 9.97 5.46 -14.92
CA ASN A 246 9.23 5.34 -13.67
C ASN A 246 8.30 4.12 -13.60
N ASN A 247 7.92 3.79 -12.38
CA ASN A 247 6.80 2.92 -12.04
C ASN A 247 6.04 3.55 -10.87
N ILE A 248 4.72 3.70 -11.00
CA ILE A 248 3.83 4.12 -9.91
C ILE A 248 3.17 2.86 -9.34
N VAL A 249 3.30 2.68 -8.03
CA VAL A 249 2.79 1.54 -7.26
C VAL A 249 1.75 2.06 -6.28
N VAL A 250 0.54 1.50 -6.31
CA VAL A 250 -0.64 2.05 -5.61
C VAL A 250 -1.28 0.96 -4.76
N ALA A 251 -1.69 1.32 -3.53
CA ALA A 251 -2.44 0.42 -2.67
C ALA A 251 -3.85 0.13 -3.24
N ALA A 252 -4.32 -1.11 -3.11
CA ALA A 252 -5.68 -1.48 -3.50
C ALA A 252 -6.76 -0.80 -2.63
N GLY A 253 -6.44 -0.43 -1.40
CA GLY A 253 -7.38 0.11 -0.42
C GLY A 253 -7.92 -0.97 0.51
N ASN A 254 -8.47 -0.54 1.65
CA ASN A 254 -8.86 -1.40 2.77
C ASN A 254 -10.39 -1.50 2.95
N ASN A 255 -11.15 -1.38 1.86
CA ASN A 255 -12.62 -1.30 1.89
C ASN A 255 -13.33 -2.63 1.52
N GLY A 256 -12.60 -3.73 1.33
CA GLY A 256 -13.16 -5.01 0.88
C GLY A 256 -14.18 -5.65 1.85
N ASP A 257 -14.02 -5.41 3.15
CA ASP A 257 -14.89 -5.92 4.23
C ASP A 257 -15.68 -4.80 4.94
N LYS A 258 -15.77 -3.62 4.33
CA LYS A 258 -16.34 -2.41 4.96
C LYS A 258 -17.77 -2.11 4.56
N ASP A 259 -18.36 -2.93 3.70
CA ASP A 259 -19.74 -2.81 3.24
C ASP A 259 -20.08 -1.43 2.63
N GLY A 260 -19.07 -0.72 2.10
CA GLY A 260 -19.18 0.65 1.58
C GLY A 260 -19.55 0.75 0.10
N HIS A 261 -19.76 -0.39 -0.58
CA HIS A 261 -20.09 -0.46 -1.99
C HIS A 261 -21.30 -1.39 -2.23
N LYS A 262 -22.16 -1.02 -3.19
CA LYS A 262 -23.27 -1.84 -3.68
C LYS A 262 -23.40 -1.70 -5.19
N SER A 263 -23.39 -2.83 -5.88
CA SER A 263 -23.78 -2.94 -7.29
C SER A 263 -25.22 -3.42 -7.39
N ILE A 264 -26.01 -2.77 -8.23
CA ILE A 264 -27.38 -3.21 -8.58
C ILE A 264 -27.52 -3.34 -10.09
N LYS A 265 -28.52 -4.13 -10.49
CA LYS A 265 -28.98 -4.25 -11.87
C LYS A 265 -30.39 -3.68 -11.95
N LEU A 266 -30.54 -2.51 -12.56
CA LEU A 266 -31.85 -1.94 -12.84
C LEU A 266 -32.53 -2.73 -13.96
N ASP A 267 -33.83 -2.93 -13.81
CA ASP A 267 -34.70 -3.54 -14.82
C ASP A 267 -35.96 -2.68 -15.02
N LYS A 268 -37.13 -3.30 -15.15
CA LYS A 268 -38.42 -2.58 -15.31
C LYS A 268 -39.08 -2.22 -13.98
N GLU A 269 -38.59 -2.76 -12.87
CA GLU A 269 -39.17 -2.57 -11.55
C GLU A 269 -38.36 -1.56 -10.73
N THR A 270 -39.05 -0.96 -9.76
CA THR A 270 -38.40 -0.06 -8.79
C THR A 270 -37.44 -0.86 -7.93
N THR A 271 -36.20 -0.40 -7.81
CA THR A 271 -35.17 -1.03 -6.98
C THR A 271 -34.87 -0.16 -5.76
N GLU A 272 -34.89 -0.75 -4.56
CA GLU A 272 -34.49 -0.08 -3.33
C GLU A 272 -33.09 -0.53 -2.91
N VAL A 273 -32.26 0.43 -2.49
CA VAL A 273 -30.96 0.17 -1.88
C VAL A 273 -30.95 0.78 -0.49
N GLU A 274 -30.83 -0.07 0.51
CA GLU A 274 -30.85 0.31 1.91
C GLU A 274 -29.43 0.47 2.46
N PHE A 275 -29.21 1.55 3.21
CA PHE A 275 -27.95 1.82 3.90
C PHE A 275 -28.22 2.38 5.29
N VAL A 276 -27.34 2.03 6.23
CA VAL A 276 -27.34 2.56 7.58
C VAL A 276 -26.49 3.81 7.61
N VAL A 277 -27.00 4.85 8.26
CA VAL A 277 -26.20 5.99 8.72
C VAL A 277 -25.95 5.80 10.21
N GLY A 278 -24.69 5.66 10.59
CA GLY A 278 -24.26 5.53 11.97
C GLY A 278 -24.45 6.82 12.77
N GLU A 279 -24.22 6.74 14.08
CA GLU A 279 -24.23 7.93 14.92
C GLU A 279 -23.06 8.88 14.59
N ASN A 280 -23.24 10.15 14.95
CA ASN A 280 -22.23 11.22 14.85
C ASN A 280 -21.81 11.64 13.43
N GLU A 281 -22.50 11.17 12.40
CA GLU A 281 -22.26 11.60 11.02
C GLU A 281 -22.76 13.02 10.78
N LYS A 282 -21.90 13.91 10.28
CA LYS A 282 -22.28 15.30 9.94
C LYS A 282 -22.45 15.53 8.44
N ILE A 283 -21.71 14.77 7.66
CA ILE A 283 -21.69 14.84 6.20
C ILE A 283 -21.50 13.43 5.67
N LEU A 284 -22.33 13.03 4.71
CA LEU A 284 -22.18 11.78 3.99
C LEU A 284 -22.37 12.05 2.50
N ASN A 285 -21.35 11.71 1.71
CA ASN A 285 -21.39 11.83 0.25
C ASN A 285 -21.57 10.44 -0.35
N ILE A 286 -22.64 10.26 -1.10
CA ILE A 286 -22.95 9.02 -1.79
C ILE A 286 -22.74 9.26 -3.28
N ASN A 287 -21.89 8.45 -3.90
CA ASN A 287 -21.61 8.50 -5.33
C ASN A 287 -22.29 7.34 -6.04
N ILE A 288 -23.04 7.65 -7.08
CA ILE A 288 -23.77 6.67 -7.89
C ILE A 288 -23.24 6.78 -9.32
N TRP A 289 -22.84 5.64 -9.88
CA TRP A 289 -22.25 5.51 -11.21
C TRP A 289 -23.11 4.55 -12.04
N PRO A 290 -24.13 5.07 -12.74
CA PRO A 290 -24.91 4.29 -13.69
C PRO A 290 -24.23 4.22 -15.07
N GLU A 291 -24.71 3.29 -15.90
CA GLU A 291 -24.44 3.33 -17.33
C GLU A 291 -25.05 4.55 -18.00
N PHE A 292 -24.33 5.12 -18.95
CA PHE A 292 -24.68 6.43 -19.52
C PHE A 292 -25.96 6.42 -20.34
N ILE A 293 -26.26 5.26 -20.92
CA ILE A 293 -27.38 5.00 -21.81
C ILE A 293 -28.69 4.78 -21.06
N ASP A 294 -28.62 4.58 -19.74
CA ASP A 294 -29.80 4.32 -18.92
C ASP A 294 -30.45 5.62 -18.44
N ASP A 295 -31.79 5.61 -18.46
CA ASP A 295 -32.63 6.66 -17.93
C ASP A 295 -33.48 6.13 -16.78
N PHE A 296 -33.39 6.82 -15.64
CA PHE A 296 -34.11 6.53 -14.42
C PHE A 296 -34.20 7.80 -13.57
N SER A 297 -35.06 7.79 -12.57
CA SER A 297 -34.99 8.75 -11.46
C SER A 297 -34.55 8.05 -10.17
N VAL A 298 -33.90 8.79 -9.28
CA VAL A 298 -33.53 8.30 -7.95
C VAL A 298 -33.93 9.31 -6.89
N TYR A 299 -34.50 8.85 -5.78
CA TYR A 299 -34.79 9.70 -4.63
C TYR A 299 -34.31 9.06 -3.34
N VAL A 300 -34.19 9.88 -2.30
CA VAL A 300 -33.74 9.47 -0.97
C VAL A 300 -34.95 9.36 -0.06
N VAL A 301 -34.99 8.32 0.77
CA VAL A 301 -35.97 8.14 1.83
C VAL A 301 -35.25 8.11 3.16
N ASN A 302 -35.68 8.94 4.11
CA ASN A 302 -35.12 8.98 5.46
C ASN A 302 -35.74 7.89 6.37
N PRO A 303 -35.21 7.68 7.59
CA PRO A 303 -35.72 6.66 8.52
C PRO A 303 -37.18 6.84 8.95
N SER A 304 -37.75 8.03 8.74
CA SER A 304 -39.16 8.33 9.02
C SER A 304 -40.06 8.17 7.78
N ASN A 305 -39.58 7.51 6.72
CA ASN A 305 -40.26 7.31 5.44
C ASN A 305 -40.63 8.60 4.70
N ILE A 306 -39.91 9.69 4.94
CA ILE A 306 -40.05 10.94 4.18
C ILE A 306 -39.16 10.88 2.95
N LYS A 307 -39.77 11.08 1.77
CA LYS A 307 -39.14 11.08 0.44
C LYS A 307 -38.62 12.47 0.06
N SER A 308 -37.45 12.54 -0.58
CA SER A 308 -36.97 13.73 -1.29
C SER A 308 -37.63 13.91 -2.66
N GLN A 309 -37.44 15.06 -3.29
CA GLN A 309 -37.62 15.19 -4.74
C GLN A 309 -36.81 14.13 -5.51
N GLU A 310 -37.26 13.80 -6.71
CA GLU A 310 -36.57 12.89 -7.62
C GLU A 310 -35.41 13.58 -8.33
N ILE A 311 -34.29 12.87 -8.40
CA ILE A 311 -33.09 13.25 -9.15
C ILE A 311 -33.13 12.52 -10.48
N SER A 312 -33.14 13.27 -11.56
CA SER A 312 -33.08 12.77 -12.94
C SER A 312 -32.28 13.76 -13.81
N LEU A 313 -32.11 13.43 -15.10
CA LEU A 313 -31.51 14.36 -16.07
C LEU A 313 -32.24 15.69 -16.14
N THR A 314 -33.56 15.67 -16.01
CA THR A 314 -34.38 16.87 -16.21
C THR A 314 -34.43 17.74 -14.96
N SER A 315 -34.28 17.16 -13.77
CA SER A 315 -34.25 17.92 -12.52
C SER A 315 -32.90 18.61 -12.29
N GLY A 316 -31.79 17.98 -12.72
CA GLY A 316 -30.43 18.50 -12.59
C GLY A 316 -29.91 18.54 -11.16
N GLU A 317 -30.46 19.41 -10.31
CA GLU A 317 -30.11 19.57 -8.89
C GLU A 317 -31.39 19.54 -8.02
N ILE A 318 -31.33 18.86 -6.87
CA ILE A 318 -32.40 18.92 -5.86
C ILE A 318 -31.85 19.38 -4.52
N LYS A 319 -32.70 20.05 -3.73
CA LYS A 319 -32.43 20.48 -2.35
C LYS A 319 -33.65 20.19 -1.49
N ASN A 320 -33.48 19.34 -0.49
CA ASN A 320 -34.57 18.92 0.40
C ASN A 320 -34.10 19.01 1.85
N VAL A 321 -35.06 19.10 2.78
CA VAL A 321 -34.82 18.93 4.21
C VAL A 321 -35.73 17.81 4.68
N LEU A 322 -35.14 16.69 5.10
CA LEU A 322 -35.85 15.51 5.57
C LEU A 322 -35.61 15.37 7.08
N GLY A 323 -36.54 15.90 7.89
CA GLY A 323 -36.32 16.03 9.33
C GLY A 323 -35.21 17.03 9.64
N GLY A 324 -34.13 16.58 10.30
CA GLY A 324 -32.96 17.41 10.62
C GLY A 324 -31.87 17.41 9.55
N THR A 325 -32.01 16.59 8.50
CA THR A 325 -30.97 16.35 7.50
C THR A 325 -31.27 17.09 6.21
N ARG A 326 -30.29 17.85 5.70
CA ARG A 326 -30.34 18.47 4.37
C ARG A 326 -29.85 17.46 3.33
N VAL A 327 -30.61 17.27 2.27
CA VAL A 327 -30.28 16.39 1.14
C VAL A 327 -30.06 17.24 -0.10
N LYS A 328 -28.84 17.16 -0.66
CA LYS A 328 -28.48 17.79 -1.93
C LYS A 328 -28.17 16.70 -2.94
N GLY A 329 -28.93 16.62 -4.02
CA GLY A 329 -28.70 15.69 -5.12
C GLY A 329 -28.27 16.43 -6.37
N TYR A 330 -27.36 15.86 -7.16
CA TYR A 330 -26.96 16.42 -8.44
C TYR A 330 -26.72 15.30 -9.46
N PHE A 331 -27.38 15.42 -10.62
CA PHE A 331 -27.20 14.54 -11.77
C PHE A 331 -26.22 15.22 -12.74
N TYR A 332 -25.01 14.68 -12.90
CA TYR A 332 -24.01 15.27 -13.77
C TYR A 332 -24.30 14.94 -15.25
N PRO A 333 -24.14 15.92 -16.17
CA PRO A 333 -24.10 15.62 -17.59
C PRO A 333 -22.87 14.77 -17.93
N ILE A 334 -22.90 14.10 -19.08
CA ILE A 334 -21.77 13.31 -19.58
C ILE A 334 -20.58 14.24 -19.84
N ALA A 335 -19.40 13.82 -19.37
CA ALA A 335 -18.17 14.57 -19.56
C ALA A 335 -17.59 14.33 -20.97
N PRO A 336 -16.87 15.30 -21.58
CA PRO A 336 -16.32 15.14 -22.92
C PRO A 336 -15.20 14.08 -23.03
N TYR A 337 -14.64 13.64 -21.90
CA TYR A 337 -13.52 12.69 -21.83
C TYR A 337 -13.92 11.30 -21.32
N SER A 338 -15.19 11.08 -20.98
CA SER A 338 -15.65 9.79 -20.46
C SER A 338 -17.14 9.61 -20.70
N LEU A 339 -17.52 8.40 -21.13
CA LEU A 339 -18.93 8.01 -21.15
C LEU A 339 -19.48 7.77 -19.73
N SER A 340 -18.64 7.66 -18.70
CA SER A 340 -19.14 7.49 -17.33
C SER A 340 -20.06 8.63 -16.93
N ARG A 341 -21.20 8.24 -16.34
CA ARG A 341 -22.21 9.15 -15.84
C ARG A 341 -22.18 9.12 -14.31
N ARG A 342 -22.49 10.24 -13.67
CA ARG A 342 -22.40 10.37 -12.20
C ARG A 342 -23.65 11.02 -11.63
N ILE A 343 -24.07 10.54 -10.47
CA ILE A 343 -24.99 11.24 -9.58
C ILE A 343 -24.31 11.34 -8.22
N SER A 344 -24.42 12.49 -7.55
CA SER A 344 -23.96 12.66 -6.18
C SER A 344 -25.13 13.01 -5.28
N VAL A 345 -25.27 12.30 -4.16
CA VAL A 345 -26.22 12.62 -3.08
C VAL A 345 -25.42 12.97 -1.83
N GLN A 346 -25.57 14.19 -1.35
CA GLN A 346 -24.93 14.67 -0.13
C GLN A 346 -25.98 14.85 0.97
N LEU A 347 -25.78 14.15 2.09
CA LEU A 347 -26.52 14.34 3.34
C LEU A 347 -25.68 15.23 4.25
N THR A 348 -26.27 16.29 4.82
CA THR A 348 -25.58 17.17 5.77
C THR A 348 -26.49 17.59 6.92
N SER A 349 -25.90 17.81 8.09
CA SER A 349 -26.59 18.36 9.26
C SER A 349 -25.66 19.24 10.08
N PRO A 350 -26.14 20.36 10.67
CA PRO A 350 -25.34 21.16 11.59
C PRO A 350 -25.04 20.43 12.91
N THR A 351 -25.90 19.50 13.32
CA THR A 351 -25.69 18.65 14.49
C THR A 351 -25.17 17.29 14.02
N PHE A 352 -26.09 16.39 13.66
CA PHE A 352 -25.82 15.07 13.09
C PHE A 352 -26.93 14.70 12.11
N ILE A 353 -26.58 13.94 11.08
CA ILE A 353 -27.52 13.30 10.17
C ILE A 353 -28.37 12.34 11.01
N ASN A 354 -29.66 12.23 10.69
CA ASN A 354 -30.55 11.30 11.40
C ASN A 354 -30.01 9.86 11.26
N PRO A 355 -29.58 9.20 12.35
CA PRO A 355 -29.08 7.84 12.27
C PRO A 355 -30.21 6.86 11.98
N GLY A 356 -29.87 5.70 11.43
CA GLY A 356 -30.81 4.63 11.09
C GLY A 356 -30.77 4.25 9.62
N ILE A 357 -31.81 3.55 9.17
CA ILE A 357 -31.89 3.01 7.81
C ILE A 357 -32.44 4.08 6.87
N TRP A 358 -31.63 4.41 5.87
CA TRP A 358 -31.99 5.26 4.74
C TRP A 358 -32.11 4.41 3.47
N LYS A 359 -32.84 4.92 2.48
CA LYS A 359 -33.01 4.25 1.19
C LYS A 359 -32.66 5.16 0.03
N LEU A 360 -32.01 4.60 -0.98
CA LEU A 360 -32.02 5.11 -2.34
C LEU A 360 -33.04 4.30 -3.12
N VAL A 361 -34.01 4.97 -3.75
CA VAL A 361 -35.05 4.29 -4.52
C VAL A 361 -34.90 4.71 -5.98
N PHE A 362 -34.62 3.73 -6.83
CA PHE A 362 -34.41 3.89 -8.27
C PHE A 362 -35.69 3.52 -9.01
N THR A 363 -36.22 4.44 -9.80
CA THR A 363 -37.40 4.23 -10.64
C THR A 363 -36.97 4.24 -12.10
N PRO A 364 -37.00 3.09 -12.80
CA PRO A 364 -36.55 3.00 -14.19
C PRO A 364 -37.48 3.76 -15.13
N ILE A 365 -36.91 4.40 -16.15
CA ILE A 365 -37.65 5.08 -17.22
C ILE A 365 -37.37 4.37 -18.55
N ASN A 366 -36.09 4.25 -18.92
CA ASN A 366 -35.63 3.51 -20.08
C ASN A 366 -34.25 2.92 -19.78
N VAL A 367 -34.20 1.64 -19.42
CA VAL A 367 -32.99 0.94 -19.02
C VAL A 367 -32.54 0.02 -20.15
N VAL A 368 -31.28 0.15 -20.55
CA VAL A 368 -30.65 -0.64 -21.62
C VAL A 368 -29.62 -1.61 -21.03
N MET A 369 -28.72 -1.12 -20.18
CA MET A 369 -27.69 -1.95 -19.54
C MET A 369 -28.03 -2.25 -18.09
N GLY A 370 -28.45 -1.26 -17.32
CA GLY A 370 -28.94 -1.37 -15.95
C GLY A 370 -27.87 -1.48 -14.87
N ASP A 371 -26.58 -1.55 -15.20
CA ASP A 371 -25.54 -1.65 -14.17
C ASP A 371 -25.35 -0.31 -13.45
N VAL A 372 -25.44 -0.33 -12.12
CA VAL A 372 -25.22 0.85 -11.28
C VAL A 372 -24.35 0.48 -10.09
N SER A 373 -23.24 1.20 -9.94
CA SER A 373 -22.35 1.08 -8.76
C SER A 373 -22.58 2.25 -7.81
N ILE A 374 -22.77 1.97 -6.52
CA ILE A 374 -23.08 2.94 -5.49
C ILE A 374 -22.02 2.85 -4.39
N TYR A 375 -21.42 3.99 -4.06
CA TYR A 375 -20.33 4.08 -3.09
C TYR A 375 -20.65 5.06 -1.98
N LEU A 376 -20.40 4.62 -0.75
CA LEU A 376 -20.19 5.47 0.41
C LEU A 376 -18.72 5.93 0.44
N PRO A 377 -18.38 6.98 1.22
CA PRO A 377 -16.99 7.34 1.44
C PRO A 377 -16.20 6.17 2.05
N THR A 378 -14.88 6.23 1.99
CA THR A 378 -14.05 5.17 2.56
C THR A 378 -14.23 5.09 4.08
N SER A 379 -14.08 3.89 4.64
CA SER A 379 -14.37 3.62 6.05
C SER A 379 -13.55 4.45 7.05
N GLU A 380 -12.40 4.98 6.64
CA GLU A 380 -11.58 5.87 7.45
C GLU A 380 -12.24 7.24 7.69
N GLY A 381 -13.20 7.63 6.85
CA GLY A 381 -13.88 8.92 6.91
C GLY A 381 -15.31 8.90 7.45
N ILE A 382 -15.82 7.73 7.83
CA ILE A 382 -17.19 7.53 8.32
C ILE A 382 -17.21 6.60 9.54
N SER A 383 -18.33 6.58 10.26
CA SER A 383 -18.59 5.61 11.32
C SER A 383 -18.56 4.18 10.79
N LYS A 384 -18.10 3.24 11.61
CA LYS A 384 -18.12 1.79 11.30
C LYS A 384 -19.53 1.24 11.09
N ASP A 385 -20.53 1.92 11.65
CA ASP A 385 -21.94 1.54 11.50
C ASP A 385 -22.54 2.07 10.19
N THR A 386 -21.89 3.02 9.52
CA THR A 386 -22.34 3.59 8.25
C THR A 386 -21.95 2.67 7.08
N ARG A 387 -22.92 1.92 6.57
CA ARG A 387 -22.69 0.88 5.54
C ARG A 387 -23.96 0.51 4.77
N PHE A 388 -23.83 -0.18 3.64
CA PHE A 388 -24.96 -0.84 3.00
C PHE A 388 -25.43 -2.04 3.84
N LEU A 389 -26.74 -2.30 3.86
CA LEU A 389 -27.29 -3.50 4.52
C LEU A 389 -26.92 -4.77 3.75
N GLU A 390 -26.91 -4.68 2.43
CA GLU A 390 -26.46 -5.73 1.54
C GLU A 390 -25.38 -5.17 0.61
N ALA A 391 -24.10 -5.35 0.95
CA ALA A 391 -23.00 -4.83 0.16
C ALA A 391 -22.54 -5.79 -0.95
N SER A 392 -21.85 -5.23 -1.95
CA SER A 392 -21.15 -5.97 -3.01
C SER A 392 -19.65 -5.97 -2.72
N LYS A 393 -19.00 -7.14 -2.85
CA LYS A 393 -17.57 -7.30 -2.52
C LYS A 393 -16.61 -6.86 -3.63
N ASN A 394 -17.04 -7.00 -4.89
CA ASN A 394 -16.31 -6.55 -6.08
C ASN A 394 -16.25 -5.03 -6.18
N LEU A 395 -15.36 -4.52 -7.05
CA LEU A 395 -15.12 -3.09 -7.30
C LEU A 395 -14.83 -2.26 -6.03
N THR A 396 -14.16 -2.86 -5.05
CA THR A 396 -13.74 -2.20 -3.80
C THR A 396 -12.28 -1.72 -3.84
N VAL A 397 -11.56 -1.98 -4.94
CA VAL A 397 -10.27 -1.30 -5.21
C VAL A 397 -10.49 0.19 -5.33
N THR A 398 -9.89 0.96 -4.43
CA THR A 398 -10.05 2.42 -4.37
C THR A 398 -9.34 3.14 -5.51
N VAL A 399 -9.80 4.34 -5.87
CA VAL A 399 -9.11 5.26 -6.78
C VAL A 399 -7.89 5.86 -6.05
N PRO A 400 -6.67 5.88 -6.62
CA PRO A 400 -6.34 5.64 -8.03
C PRO A 400 -5.82 4.23 -8.34
N GLY A 401 -6.01 3.24 -7.47
CA GLY A 401 -5.63 1.85 -7.70
C GLY A 401 -6.31 1.22 -8.93
N THR A 402 -7.34 1.86 -9.47
CA THR A 402 -8.05 1.47 -10.70
C THR A 402 -7.47 2.08 -11.98
N ALA A 403 -6.44 2.92 -11.90
CA ALA A 403 -5.66 3.35 -13.07
C ALA A 403 -5.00 2.16 -13.79
N ASN A 404 -4.89 2.23 -15.12
CA ASN A 404 -4.54 1.05 -15.93
C ASN A 404 -3.05 0.70 -15.84
N LYS A 405 -2.19 1.72 -15.87
CA LYS A 405 -0.75 1.57 -16.04
C LYS A 405 0.02 1.47 -14.72
N VAL A 406 -0.61 1.77 -13.58
CA VAL A 406 0.01 1.56 -12.26
C VAL A 406 0.12 0.08 -11.90
N ILE A 407 0.96 -0.24 -10.92
CA ILE A 407 0.98 -1.55 -10.26
C ILE A 407 0.13 -1.44 -8.99
N THR A 408 -1.05 -2.04 -9.01
CA THR A 408 -1.98 -2.03 -7.88
C THR A 408 -1.73 -3.22 -6.97
N VAL A 409 -1.51 -2.97 -5.69
CA VAL A 409 -1.05 -3.98 -4.74
C VAL A 409 -2.13 -4.23 -3.68
N GLY A 410 -2.65 -5.45 -3.68
CA GLY A 410 -3.52 -5.94 -2.60
C GLY A 410 -2.70 -6.56 -1.46
N SER A 411 -3.38 -6.99 -0.40
CA SER A 411 -2.77 -7.51 0.82
C SER A 411 -3.03 -9.00 1.00
N PHE A 412 -2.02 -9.71 1.51
CA PHE A 412 -2.18 -11.05 2.08
C PHE A 412 -1.42 -11.20 3.39
N ASN A 413 -1.82 -12.19 4.17
CA ASN A 413 -1.11 -12.62 5.37
C ASN A 413 0.01 -13.60 4.99
N SER A 414 1.26 -13.19 5.16
CA SER A 414 2.42 -14.01 4.79
C SER A 414 2.68 -15.23 5.68
N THR A 415 1.97 -15.35 6.79
CA THR A 415 2.06 -16.51 7.70
C THR A 415 1.12 -17.62 7.27
N THR A 416 -0.06 -17.26 6.74
CA THR A 416 -1.12 -18.19 6.36
C THR A 416 -1.30 -18.35 4.85
N ASP A 417 -0.64 -17.53 4.03
CA ASP A 417 -0.83 -17.45 2.57
C ASP A 417 -2.30 -17.16 2.18
N THR A 418 -3.02 -16.42 3.04
CA THR A 418 -4.43 -16.05 2.81
C THR A 418 -4.58 -14.58 2.44
N VAL A 419 -5.45 -14.29 1.47
CA VAL A 419 -5.82 -12.91 1.12
C VAL A 419 -6.39 -12.19 2.34
N SER A 420 -5.97 -10.96 2.56
CA SER A 420 -6.48 -10.14 3.65
C SER A 420 -7.93 -9.73 3.38
N ILE A 421 -8.82 -9.94 4.36
CA ILE A 421 -10.26 -9.70 4.19
C ILE A 421 -10.60 -8.24 3.80
N PHE A 422 -9.76 -7.29 4.21
CA PHE A 422 -9.95 -5.87 3.92
C PHE A 422 -9.46 -5.46 2.52
N SER A 423 -8.67 -6.30 1.84
CA SER A 423 -8.03 -5.95 0.56
C SER A 423 -9.09 -5.69 -0.50
N GLY A 424 -9.04 -4.53 -1.15
CA GLY A 424 -9.96 -4.19 -2.23
C GLY A 424 -9.90 -5.19 -3.40
N GLU A 425 -11.07 -5.51 -3.95
CA GLU A 425 -11.26 -6.43 -5.06
C GLU A 425 -11.68 -5.70 -6.34
N GLY A 426 -11.22 -6.18 -7.50
CA GLY A 426 -11.65 -5.71 -8.81
C GLY A 426 -12.97 -6.35 -9.25
N ASP A 427 -13.17 -6.39 -10.56
CA ASP A 427 -14.29 -7.07 -11.19
C ASP A 427 -13.90 -7.52 -12.60
N ILE A 428 -13.43 -8.77 -12.69
CA ILE A 428 -12.99 -9.36 -13.96
C ILE A 428 -14.13 -9.50 -14.97
N GLU A 429 -15.38 -9.64 -14.52
CA GLU A 429 -16.55 -9.75 -15.39
C GLU A 429 -16.82 -8.39 -16.08
N GLN A 430 -16.47 -7.30 -15.40
CA GLN A 430 -16.51 -5.93 -15.94
C GLN A 430 -15.14 -5.44 -16.46
N ASN A 431 -14.19 -6.33 -16.73
CA ASN A 431 -12.84 -6.02 -17.23
C ASN A 431 -11.99 -5.12 -16.31
N VAL A 432 -12.29 -5.06 -15.02
CA VAL A 432 -11.48 -4.38 -14.00
C VAL A 432 -10.54 -5.40 -13.36
N TYR A 433 -9.42 -5.68 -14.04
CA TYR A 433 -8.39 -6.64 -13.60
C TYR A 433 -7.50 -6.05 -12.49
N LYS A 434 -8.06 -5.90 -11.30
CA LYS A 434 -7.38 -5.36 -10.11
C LYS A 434 -7.68 -6.21 -8.86
N PRO A 435 -6.81 -6.24 -7.83
CA PRO A 435 -5.44 -5.71 -7.85
C PRO A 435 -4.57 -6.42 -8.89
N ASP A 436 -3.38 -5.89 -9.18
CA ASP A 436 -2.47 -6.55 -10.11
C ASP A 436 -1.81 -7.77 -9.44
N LEU A 437 -1.34 -7.63 -8.20
CA LEU A 437 -0.79 -8.72 -7.39
C LEU A 437 -0.96 -8.42 -5.89
N LEU A 438 -0.70 -9.42 -5.05
CA LEU A 438 -0.72 -9.29 -3.59
C LEU A 438 0.69 -9.24 -3.01
N ALA A 439 0.89 -8.45 -1.96
CA ALA A 439 2.11 -8.46 -1.15
C ALA A 439 1.78 -8.55 0.36
N PRO A 440 2.74 -8.91 1.23
CA PRO A 440 2.48 -9.02 2.66
C PRO A 440 2.00 -7.68 3.23
N GLY A 441 0.83 -7.68 3.87
CA GLY A 441 0.24 -6.44 4.41
C GLY A 441 -0.41 -6.59 5.77
N GLU A 442 -0.22 -7.72 6.46
CA GLU A 442 -0.72 -7.93 7.83
C GLU A 442 0.43 -8.02 8.84
N ASN A 443 0.34 -7.21 9.90
CA ASN A 443 1.30 -7.15 11.00
C ASN A 443 2.75 -6.92 10.54
N ILE A 444 2.93 -6.02 9.57
CA ILE A 444 4.25 -5.71 9.00
C ILE A 444 5.01 -4.77 9.94
N LEU A 445 6.17 -5.21 10.42
CA LEU A 445 7.10 -4.42 11.22
C LEU A 445 7.87 -3.44 10.34
N SER A 446 7.90 -2.19 10.79
CA SER A 446 8.75 -1.16 10.21
C SER A 446 9.06 -0.12 11.27
N VAL A 447 9.88 0.86 10.88
CA VAL A 447 10.23 2.00 11.73
C VAL A 447 9.04 2.93 11.91
N LEU A 448 8.87 3.42 13.14
CA LEU A 448 7.93 4.48 13.51
C LEU A 448 8.70 5.76 13.82
N PRO A 449 8.04 6.94 13.85
CA PRO A 449 8.66 8.17 14.30
C PRO A 449 9.33 8.01 15.66
N GLY A 450 10.54 8.59 15.82
CA GLY A 450 11.40 8.36 16.98
C GLY A 450 12.30 7.13 16.88
N GLY A 451 12.15 6.31 15.84
CA GLY A 451 13.04 5.18 15.54
C GLY A 451 12.69 3.86 16.23
N SER A 452 11.54 3.77 16.91
CA SER A 452 11.02 2.49 17.40
C SER A 452 10.52 1.62 16.25
N ILE A 453 10.31 0.32 16.51
CA ILE A 453 9.73 -0.62 15.57
C ILE A 453 8.28 -0.91 15.97
N GLY A 454 7.37 -0.94 15.00
CA GLY A 454 5.97 -1.29 15.23
C GLY A 454 5.31 -1.97 14.03
N ALA A 455 4.27 -2.75 14.32
CA ALA A 455 3.48 -3.48 13.33
C ALA A 455 2.30 -2.63 12.86
N LEU A 456 2.11 -2.52 11.54
CA LEU A 456 0.89 -1.98 10.94
C LEU A 456 0.30 -2.99 9.93
N THR A 457 -1.00 -2.85 9.68
CA THR A 457 -1.77 -3.72 8.79
C THR A 457 -2.54 -2.87 7.78
N GLY A 458 -2.48 -3.28 6.51
CA GLY A 458 -3.19 -2.64 5.41
C GLY A 458 -2.50 -2.87 4.06
N THR A 459 -3.23 -2.62 2.98
CA THR A 459 -2.65 -2.56 1.62
C THR A 459 -1.57 -1.48 1.50
N SER A 460 -1.61 -0.46 2.37
CA SER A 460 -0.54 0.52 2.56
C SER A 460 0.81 -0.06 2.94
N MET A 461 0.85 -1.21 3.64
CA MET A 461 2.09 -1.91 4.01
C MET A 461 2.51 -2.92 2.94
N ALA A 462 1.55 -3.47 2.18
CA ALA A 462 1.84 -4.34 1.04
C ALA A 462 2.51 -3.58 -0.12
N THR A 463 2.01 -2.39 -0.45
CA THR A 463 2.50 -1.54 -1.54
C THR A 463 4.01 -1.25 -1.50
N PRO A 464 4.62 -0.83 -0.37
CA PRO A 464 6.05 -0.54 -0.31
C PRO A 464 6.95 -1.78 -0.45
N HIS A 465 6.43 -3.00 -0.25
CA HIS A 465 7.18 -4.22 -0.61
C HIS A 465 7.46 -4.24 -2.10
N VAL A 466 6.42 -4.02 -2.90
CA VAL A 466 6.50 -4.00 -4.37
C VAL A 466 7.33 -2.79 -4.81
N THR A 467 7.15 -1.61 -4.22
CA THR A 467 7.96 -0.42 -4.51
C THR A 467 9.46 -0.69 -4.30
N GLY A 468 9.83 -1.33 -3.18
CA GLY A 468 11.21 -1.73 -2.91
C GLY A 468 11.75 -2.70 -3.96
N VAL A 469 10.99 -3.73 -4.33
CA VAL A 469 11.36 -4.69 -5.39
C VAL A 469 11.53 -4.00 -6.74
N VAL A 470 10.63 -3.11 -7.12
CA VAL A 470 10.71 -2.31 -8.35
C VAL A 470 12.03 -1.51 -8.37
N SER A 471 12.40 -0.90 -7.24
CA SER A 471 13.67 -0.20 -7.09
C SER A 471 14.89 -1.11 -7.32
N LEU A 472 14.89 -2.33 -6.78
CA LEU A 472 15.95 -3.32 -7.04
C LEU A 472 16.02 -3.72 -8.52
N LEU A 473 14.88 -3.94 -9.16
CA LEU A 473 14.81 -4.26 -10.60
C LEU A 473 15.30 -3.09 -11.47
N MET A 474 14.98 -1.86 -11.10
CA MET A 474 15.48 -0.66 -11.78
C MET A 474 17.00 -0.50 -11.62
N GLN A 475 17.57 -0.84 -10.46
CA GLN A 475 19.03 -0.89 -10.31
C GLN A 475 19.60 -1.87 -11.33
N TRP A 476 19.16 -3.13 -11.30
CA TRP A 476 19.69 -4.17 -12.19
C TRP A 476 19.52 -3.81 -13.67
N GLY A 477 18.32 -3.40 -14.09
CA GLY A 477 18.03 -3.11 -15.48
C GLY A 477 18.71 -1.82 -15.96
N ILE A 478 18.44 -0.71 -15.28
CA ILE A 478 18.72 0.62 -15.78
C ILE A 478 20.09 1.11 -15.31
N VAL A 479 20.40 0.98 -14.02
CA VAL A 479 21.65 1.49 -13.42
C VAL A 479 22.82 0.61 -13.84
N ASP A 480 22.69 -0.70 -13.70
CA ASP A 480 23.71 -1.68 -14.06
C ASP A 480 23.69 -2.02 -15.57
N LYS A 481 22.75 -1.41 -16.32
CA LYS A 481 22.63 -1.46 -17.79
C LYS A 481 22.35 -2.85 -18.37
N ASN A 482 21.72 -3.74 -17.63
CA ASN A 482 21.29 -5.05 -18.15
C ASN A 482 20.05 -4.94 -19.05
N ASP A 483 19.17 -3.95 -18.81
CA ASP A 483 17.99 -3.64 -19.61
C ASP A 483 17.54 -2.19 -19.35
N LEU A 484 17.97 -1.27 -20.21
CA LEU A 484 17.70 0.17 -20.08
C LEU A 484 16.21 0.54 -20.16
N PHE A 485 15.36 -0.40 -20.58
CA PHE A 485 13.92 -0.23 -20.78
C PHE A 485 13.09 -0.97 -19.72
N LEU A 486 13.71 -1.45 -18.64
CA LEU A 486 13.03 -2.14 -17.54
C LEU A 486 12.33 -1.15 -16.60
N TYR A 487 11.19 -0.62 -17.04
CA TYR A 487 10.31 0.25 -16.26
C TYR A 487 8.85 0.16 -16.75
N SER A 488 7.94 0.89 -16.09
CA SER A 488 6.51 0.97 -16.39
C SER A 488 5.89 -0.43 -16.61
N GLN A 489 5.20 -0.61 -17.74
CA GLN A 489 4.51 -1.86 -18.08
C GLN A 489 5.44 -3.08 -18.15
N LYS A 490 6.75 -2.91 -18.41
CA LYS A 490 7.68 -4.04 -18.50
C LYS A 490 7.96 -4.65 -17.13
N ILE A 491 8.20 -3.80 -16.12
CA ILE A 491 8.33 -4.26 -14.73
C ILE A 491 7.00 -4.86 -14.25
N LYS A 492 5.88 -4.20 -14.56
CA LYS A 492 4.55 -4.74 -14.22
C LYS A 492 4.36 -6.15 -14.81
N ALA A 493 4.55 -6.33 -16.11
CA ALA A 493 4.42 -7.62 -16.78
C ALA A 493 5.34 -8.69 -16.19
N PHE A 494 6.57 -8.32 -15.84
CA PHE A 494 7.51 -9.21 -15.17
C PHE A 494 6.98 -9.67 -13.80
N LEU A 495 6.60 -8.73 -12.94
CA LEU A 495 6.07 -9.05 -11.61
C LEU A 495 4.80 -9.91 -11.69
N LEU A 496 3.91 -9.62 -12.62
CA LEU A 496 2.69 -10.41 -12.81
C LEU A 496 3.02 -11.82 -13.30
N LYS A 497 3.99 -12.00 -14.19
CA LYS A 497 4.36 -13.31 -14.69
C LYS A 497 4.95 -14.20 -13.59
N GLU A 498 5.87 -13.64 -12.80
CA GLU A 498 6.58 -14.36 -11.73
C GLU A 498 5.76 -14.52 -10.44
N ALA A 499 4.60 -13.87 -10.34
CA ALA A 499 3.72 -14.01 -9.18
C ALA A 499 3.38 -15.49 -8.92
N LYS A 500 3.52 -15.91 -7.65
CA LYS A 500 3.15 -17.26 -7.18
C LYS A 500 1.64 -17.44 -7.31
N ARG A 501 1.24 -18.56 -7.89
CA ARG A 501 -0.16 -18.96 -8.08
C ARG A 501 -0.40 -20.32 -7.48
N SER A 502 -1.56 -20.49 -6.85
CA SER A 502 -2.03 -21.81 -6.43
C SER A 502 -2.83 -22.47 -7.56
N SER A 503 -2.64 -23.76 -7.80
CA SER A 503 -3.49 -24.52 -8.75
C SER A 503 -4.95 -24.62 -8.31
N THR A 504 -5.26 -24.26 -7.05
CA THR A 504 -6.63 -24.25 -6.50
C THR A 504 -7.49 -23.12 -7.05
N TYR A 505 -6.90 -22.05 -7.58
CA TYR A 505 -7.63 -20.88 -8.06
C TYR A 505 -7.37 -20.62 -9.54
N THR A 506 -8.34 -20.01 -10.21
CA THR A 506 -8.18 -19.44 -11.55
C THR A 506 -7.58 -18.04 -11.44
N TYR A 507 -6.65 -17.71 -12.34
CA TYR A 507 -6.02 -16.39 -12.41
C TYR A 507 -6.16 -15.79 -13.82
N PRO A 508 -6.28 -14.46 -13.95
CA PRO A 508 -6.47 -13.53 -12.84
C PRO A 508 -7.85 -13.69 -12.19
N ASN A 509 -8.00 -13.23 -10.93
CA ASN A 509 -9.30 -13.16 -10.24
C ASN A 509 -9.43 -11.87 -9.42
N ASN A 510 -10.64 -11.56 -8.95
CA ASN A 510 -10.97 -10.30 -8.29
C ASN A 510 -10.15 -10.01 -7.03
N SER A 511 -9.79 -11.04 -6.25
CA SER A 511 -9.16 -10.87 -4.95
C SER A 511 -7.65 -11.00 -4.97
N MET A 512 -7.10 -11.86 -5.84
CA MET A 512 -5.66 -12.15 -5.90
C MET A 512 -4.96 -11.52 -7.10
N GLY A 513 -5.69 -10.90 -8.02
CA GLY A 513 -5.12 -10.40 -9.26
C GLY A 513 -4.43 -11.52 -10.02
N PHE A 514 -3.15 -11.34 -10.33
CA PHE A 514 -2.31 -12.34 -11.01
C PHE A 514 -1.55 -13.27 -10.06
N GLY A 515 -1.62 -13.09 -8.74
CA GLY A 515 -0.97 -13.95 -7.74
C GLY A 515 -0.27 -13.17 -6.63
N PHE A 516 0.52 -13.89 -5.84
CA PHE A 516 1.29 -13.36 -4.71
C PHE A 516 2.69 -12.97 -5.16
N LEU A 517 3.23 -11.85 -4.65
CA LEU A 517 4.61 -11.45 -4.85
C LEU A 517 5.54 -12.58 -4.39
N ASP A 518 6.37 -13.09 -5.29
CA ASP A 518 7.35 -14.12 -5.00
C ASP A 518 8.58 -13.95 -5.89
N LEU A 519 9.75 -13.87 -5.25
CA LEU A 519 11.06 -13.75 -5.90
C LEU A 519 11.95 -14.97 -5.64
N THR A 520 11.43 -16.03 -5.01
CA THR A 520 12.22 -17.18 -4.52
C THR A 520 12.99 -17.89 -5.64
N ASP A 521 12.33 -18.09 -6.79
CA ASP A 521 12.89 -18.81 -7.95
C ASP A 521 13.16 -17.88 -9.14
N VAL A 522 13.06 -16.57 -8.92
CA VAL A 522 13.28 -15.58 -9.97
C VAL A 522 14.75 -15.54 -10.37
N ARG A 523 14.99 -15.73 -11.67
CA ARG A 523 16.31 -15.56 -12.30
C ARG A 523 16.31 -14.36 -13.23
N LEU A 524 17.19 -13.41 -12.98
CA LEU A 524 17.32 -12.18 -13.78
C LEU A 524 17.66 -12.46 -15.26
N ASP A 525 18.32 -13.58 -15.55
CA ASP A 525 18.57 -14.05 -16.92
C ASP A 525 17.27 -14.27 -17.73
N ASN A 526 16.17 -14.66 -17.06
CA ASN A 526 14.86 -14.80 -17.71
C ASN A 526 14.29 -13.45 -18.17
N ILE A 527 14.62 -12.36 -17.46
CA ILE A 527 14.26 -10.99 -17.87
C ILE A 527 15.02 -10.61 -19.14
N SER A 528 16.30 -10.97 -19.25
CA SER A 528 17.11 -10.69 -20.44
C SER A 528 16.57 -11.39 -21.70
N ASN A 529 15.98 -12.59 -21.55
CA ASN A 529 15.43 -13.38 -22.64
C ASN A 529 14.16 -12.77 -23.25
N PHE A 530 13.37 -11.99 -22.50
CA PHE A 530 12.22 -11.24 -23.03
C PHE A 530 12.61 -10.27 -24.16
N ASN A 531 13.87 -9.82 -24.19
CA ASN A 531 14.35 -8.81 -25.15
C ASN A 531 15.29 -9.35 -26.23
N LYS A 532 15.72 -10.62 -26.15
CA LYS A 532 16.68 -11.18 -27.10
C LYS A 532 16.16 -11.14 -28.53
N GLU A 533 14.85 -11.23 -28.76
CA GLU A 533 14.27 -11.06 -30.09
C GLU A 533 14.47 -9.63 -30.64
N TYR A 534 14.24 -8.60 -29.82
CA TYR A 534 14.45 -7.19 -30.22
C TYR A 534 15.93 -6.88 -30.48
N ASP A 535 16.83 -7.25 -29.58
CA ASP A 535 18.26 -7.00 -29.75
C ASP A 535 18.86 -7.79 -30.93
N SER A 536 18.37 -9.01 -31.20
CA SER A 536 18.79 -9.80 -32.36
C SER A 536 18.36 -9.17 -33.68
N LEU A 537 17.16 -8.55 -33.74
CA LEU A 537 16.64 -7.85 -34.92
C LEU A 537 17.49 -6.61 -35.24
N TYR A 538 17.87 -5.82 -34.24
CA TYR A 538 18.70 -4.62 -34.46
C TYR A 538 20.19 -4.93 -34.69
N ARG A 539 20.75 -5.94 -34.02
CA ARG A 539 22.13 -6.40 -34.29
C ARG A 539 22.27 -7.04 -35.67
N LYS A 540 21.25 -7.74 -36.19
CA LYS A 540 21.25 -8.25 -37.58
C LYS A 540 21.26 -7.13 -38.63
N LYS A 541 20.59 -5.99 -38.38
CA LYS A 541 20.63 -4.83 -39.29
C LYS A 541 22.00 -4.15 -39.36
N LYS A 542 22.74 -4.04 -38.24
CA LYS A 542 24.10 -3.48 -38.26
C LYS A 542 25.12 -4.31 -39.04
N LYS A 543 24.97 -5.64 -39.10
CA LYS A 543 25.84 -6.51 -39.93
C LYS A 543 25.53 -6.45 -41.43
N LYS A 544 24.36 -5.93 -41.86
CA LYS A 544 23.99 -5.81 -43.29
C LYS A 544 24.37 -4.49 -43.94
N ASN A 545 24.71 -3.45 -43.17
CA ASN A 545 25.02 -2.11 -43.71
C ASN A 545 26.53 -1.76 -43.70
N SER A 546 27.40 -2.76 -43.57
CA SER A 546 28.85 -2.60 -43.71
C SER A 546 29.36 -3.47 -44.86
N LYS A 547 29.19 -2.96 -46.10
CA LYS A 547 29.96 -3.19 -47.35
C LYS A 547 29.13 -2.62 -48.52
N PRO A 548 29.73 -2.00 -49.55
CA PRO A 548 30.88 -2.52 -50.29
C PRO A 548 32.25 -2.23 -49.68
#